data_AF-G5AFF5-F1
#
_entry.id   AF-G5AFF5-F1
#
_cell.length_a   1.000
_cell.length_b   1.000
_cell.length_c   1.000
_cell.angle_alpha   90.00
_cell.angle_beta   90.00
_cell.angle_gamma   90.00
#
_symmetry.space_group_name_H-M   'P 1'
#
loop_
_entity.id
_entity.type
_entity.pdbx_description
1 polymer ?
#
loop_
_entity_poly.entity_id
_entity_poly.type
_entity_poly.pdbx_seq_one_letter_code
_entity_poly.pdbx_strand_id
1 'polypeptide(L)'
;GWLHSTLVTGTLCYGVDGALVWGRHNCLSTWNGGETSRQLQEKLADLYFTVPGIGVAADSAFPVAREAIVKIVAPLKDGDVDQASAGCRLEMIALHNAITSLRQAAEWGMGSASKCYSRLLLPLPYNANKRHVRLDNIYRLYNFRVRRIRLDRS
;
A
#
# COMPACT_ATOMS: atom_id res chain seq x y z
N GLY A 1 10.66 -1.29 -31.56
CA GLY A 1 11.20 0.02 -31.12
C GLY A 1 11.51 -0.05 -29.64
N TRP A 2 12.77 0.17 -29.27
CA TRP A 2 13.33 0.03 -27.93
C TRP A 2 13.06 1.27 -27.02
N LEU A 3 12.01 2.05 -27.33
CA LEU A 3 11.81 3.44 -26.88
C LEU A 3 10.60 3.68 -25.96
N HIS A 4 9.88 2.64 -25.52
CA HIS A 4 8.70 2.83 -24.68
C HIS A 4 8.82 2.10 -23.34
N SER A 5 9.59 2.68 -22.41
CA SER A 5 9.39 2.39 -20.99
C SER A 5 8.00 2.89 -20.59
N THR A 6 7.14 1.99 -20.13
CA THR A 6 5.81 2.37 -19.62
C THR A 6 5.92 2.54 -18.11
N LEU A 7 5.74 3.77 -17.62
CA LEU A 7 5.51 4.00 -16.20
C LEU A 7 4.10 3.54 -15.85
N VAL A 8 3.98 2.73 -14.81
CA VAL A 8 2.69 2.32 -14.26
C VAL A 8 2.59 2.79 -12.83
N THR A 9 1.39 3.20 -12.44
CA THR A 9 1.06 3.54 -11.06
C THR A 9 0.05 2.54 -10.50
N GLY A 10 -0.20 2.62 -9.21
CA GLY A 10 -1.13 1.76 -8.51
C GLY A 10 -1.19 2.03 -7.01
N THR A 11 -2.18 1.42 -6.37
CA THR A 11 -2.35 1.42 -4.92
C THR A 11 -2.26 -0.01 -4.44
N LEU A 12 -1.42 -0.27 -3.44
CA LEU A 12 -1.22 -1.59 -2.85
C LEU A 12 -1.53 -1.49 -1.35
N CYS A 13 -2.23 -2.48 -0.82
CA CYS A 13 -2.57 -2.60 0.59
C CYS A 13 -1.98 -3.91 1.12
N TYR A 14 -1.12 -3.79 2.13
CA TYR A 14 -0.47 -4.92 2.77
C TYR A 14 -1.10 -5.19 4.13
N GLY A 15 -1.27 -6.46 4.48
CA GLY A 15 -1.63 -6.87 5.84
C GLY A 15 -0.48 -6.61 6.81
N VAL A 16 -0.74 -6.72 8.11
CA VAL A 16 0.30 -6.69 9.16
C VAL A 16 1.30 -7.84 9.01
N ASP A 17 0.87 -8.91 8.34
CA ASP A 17 1.72 -9.99 7.90
C ASP A 17 2.51 -9.62 6.61
N GLY A 18 2.44 -8.40 6.10
CA GLY A 18 3.11 -8.02 4.85
C GLY A 18 2.64 -8.82 3.63
N ALA A 19 1.55 -9.60 3.70
CA ALA A 19 0.93 -10.13 2.50
C ALA A 19 0.20 -9.00 1.78
N LEU A 20 0.27 -8.97 0.45
CA LEU A 20 -0.57 -8.09 -0.34
C LEU A 20 -2.02 -8.58 -0.25
N VAL A 21 -2.87 -7.87 0.49
CA VAL A 21 -4.28 -8.23 0.73
C VAL A 21 -5.20 -7.61 -0.31
N TRP A 22 -4.81 -6.47 -0.88
CA TRP A 22 -5.49 -5.83 -1.98
C TRP A 22 -4.50 -5.02 -2.82
N GLY A 23 -4.74 -4.91 -4.11
CA GLY A 23 -3.94 -4.04 -4.96
C GLY A 23 -4.64 -3.73 -6.28
N ARG A 24 -4.55 -2.46 -6.68
CA ARG A 24 -4.82 -2.03 -8.06
C ARG A 24 -3.49 -1.60 -8.67
N HIS A 25 -3.07 -2.30 -9.72
CA HIS A 25 -1.82 -2.03 -10.43
C HIS A 25 -2.08 -1.83 -11.92
N ASN A 26 -1.02 -1.53 -12.68
CA ASN A 26 -1.11 -1.28 -14.12
C ASN A 26 -2.04 -0.09 -14.47
N CYS A 27 -2.16 0.88 -13.57
CA CYS A 27 -2.91 2.10 -13.85
C CYS A 27 -2.09 3.02 -14.76
N LEU A 28 -2.80 3.85 -15.52
CA LEU A 28 -2.19 4.89 -16.35
C LEU A 28 -1.36 5.81 -15.47
N SER A 29 -0.16 6.19 -15.91
CA SER A 29 0.71 7.10 -15.16
C SER A 29 0.10 8.48 -14.90
N THR A 30 -0.96 8.83 -15.62
CA THR A 30 -1.73 10.07 -15.42
C THR A 30 -2.67 10.02 -14.23
N TRP A 31 -2.97 8.84 -13.69
CA TRP A 31 -3.85 8.70 -12.54
C TRP A 31 -3.14 9.12 -11.27
N ASN A 32 -3.78 9.98 -10.50
CA ASN A 32 -3.33 10.42 -9.19
C ASN A 32 -3.64 9.37 -8.10
N GLY A 33 -3.17 9.64 -6.88
CA GLY A 33 -3.40 8.76 -5.73
C GLY A 33 -4.89 8.54 -5.43
N GLY A 34 -5.75 9.51 -5.71
CA GLY A 34 -7.19 9.42 -5.45
C GLY A 34 -7.87 8.46 -6.40
N GLU A 35 -7.56 8.57 -7.69
CA GLU A 35 -8.11 7.70 -8.74
C GLU A 35 -7.68 6.24 -8.57
N THR A 36 -6.41 6.02 -8.23
CA THR A 36 -5.86 4.69 -8.00
C THR A 36 -6.41 4.03 -6.74
N SER A 37 -6.60 4.81 -5.67
CA SER A 37 -7.06 4.30 -4.37
C SER A 37 -8.57 4.25 -4.20
N ARG A 38 -9.38 4.90 -5.05
CA ARG A 38 -10.84 5.01 -4.88
C ARG A 38 -11.55 3.69 -4.53
N GLN A 39 -11.23 2.62 -5.27
CA GLN A 39 -11.82 1.29 -5.01
C GLN A 39 -11.39 0.67 -3.67
N LEU A 40 -10.18 0.99 -3.18
CA LEU A 40 -9.78 0.60 -1.84
C LEU A 40 -10.65 1.30 -0.81
N GLN A 41 -10.87 2.60 -0.98
CA GLN A 41 -11.66 3.41 -0.05
C GLN A 41 -13.12 2.98 -0.02
N GLU A 42 -13.71 2.68 -1.18
CA GLU A 42 -15.05 2.09 -1.30
C GLU A 42 -15.15 0.76 -0.52
N LYS A 43 -14.14 -0.11 -0.62
CA LYS A 43 -14.07 -1.37 0.15
C LYS A 43 -13.86 -1.16 1.64
N LEU A 44 -13.14 -0.11 2.04
CA LEU A 44 -12.93 0.23 3.45
C LEU A 44 -14.20 0.77 4.12
N ALA A 45 -15.03 1.47 3.35
CA ALA A 45 -16.32 1.99 3.82
C ALA A 45 -17.41 0.91 3.89
N ASP A 46 -17.30 -0.16 3.11
CA ASP A 46 -18.29 -1.25 3.04
C ASP A 46 -18.07 -2.30 4.15
N LEU A 47 -19.09 -2.51 4.98
CA LEU A 47 -19.09 -3.47 6.09
C LEU A 47 -19.03 -4.93 5.65
N TYR A 48 -19.37 -5.23 4.39
CA TYR A 48 -19.18 -6.56 3.82
C TYR A 48 -17.69 -6.90 3.65
N PHE A 49 -16.86 -5.90 3.33
CA PHE A 49 -15.43 -6.09 3.12
C PHE A 49 -14.59 -5.75 4.36
N THR A 50 -15.03 -4.79 5.18
CA THR A 50 -14.24 -4.26 6.29
C THR A 50 -15.01 -4.30 7.61
N VAL A 51 -14.55 -5.15 8.52
CA VAL A 51 -15.12 -5.30 9.87
C VAL A 51 -15.00 -3.98 10.65
N PRO A 52 -16.00 -3.61 11.48
CA PRO A 52 -15.88 -2.49 12.43
C PRO A 52 -14.59 -2.56 13.27
N GLY A 53 -13.96 -1.41 13.51
CA GLY A 53 -12.69 -1.33 14.26
C GLY A 53 -11.42 -1.69 13.46
N ILE A 54 -11.55 -2.25 12.25
CA ILE A 54 -10.41 -2.47 11.35
C ILE A 54 -10.27 -1.28 10.39
N GLY A 55 -9.01 -0.92 10.11
CA GLY A 55 -8.62 0.14 9.18
C GLY A 55 -7.25 -0.11 8.58
N VAL A 56 -6.77 0.85 7.80
CA VAL A 56 -5.45 0.83 7.16
C VAL A 56 -4.64 2.04 7.59
N ALA A 57 -3.35 1.84 7.79
CA ALA A 57 -2.40 2.93 7.93
C ALA A 57 -1.97 3.41 6.53
N ALA A 58 -1.97 4.72 6.30
CA ALA A 58 -1.55 5.32 5.04
C ALA A 58 -0.63 6.52 5.25
N ASP A 59 0.02 6.99 4.18
CA ASP A 59 0.82 8.22 4.21
C ASP A 59 -0.09 9.45 4.46
N SER A 60 0.46 10.54 5.01
CA SER A 60 -0.30 11.79 5.22
C SER A 60 -0.72 12.46 3.92
N ALA A 61 0.00 12.20 2.82
CA ALA A 61 -0.38 12.62 1.47
C ALA A 61 -1.39 11.67 0.80
N PHE A 62 -1.77 10.56 1.45
CA PHE A 62 -2.73 9.63 0.90
C PHE A 62 -4.13 10.26 0.85
N PRO A 63 -4.83 10.20 -0.28
CA PRO A 63 -6.14 10.81 -0.40
C PRO A 63 -7.17 10.02 0.41
N VAL A 64 -7.96 10.72 1.21
CA VAL A 64 -9.00 10.11 2.06
C VAL A 64 -10.36 10.72 1.70
N ALA A 65 -11.27 9.87 1.22
CA ALA A 65 -12.67 10.18 0.99
C ALA A 65 -13.41 10.27 2.33
N ARG A 66 -14.48 11.05 2.38
CA ARG A 66 -15.22 11.36 3.62
C ARG A 66 -15.69 10.10 4.34
N GLU A 67 -16.09 9.09 3.58
CA GLU A 67 -16.64 7.82 4.04
C GLU A 67 -15.55 6.91 4.64
N ALA A 68 -14.28 7.13 4.28
CA ALA A 68 -13.13 6.36 4.74
C ALA A 68 -12.33 7.03 5.88
N ILE A 69 -12.74 8.22 6.35
CA ILE A 69 -12.02 9.02 7.37
C ILE A 69 -11.77 8.23 8.66
N VAL A 70 -12.71 7.37 9.08
CA VAL A 70 -12.57 6.57 10.31
C VAL A 70 -11.73 5.30 10.09
N LYS A 71 -11.50 4.94 8.82
CA LYS A 71 -10.90 3.67 8.41
C LYS A 71 -9.46 3.83 7.91
N ILE A 72 -9.07 5.02 7.49
CA ILE A 72 -7.70 5.33 7.05
C ILE A 72 -7.04 6.20 8.10
N VAL A 73 -6.00 5.67 8.75
CA VAL A 73 -5.24 6.38 9.76
C VAL A 73 -3.93 6.85 9.13
N ALA A 74 -3.71 8.15 9.11
CA ALA A 74 -2.46 8.75 8.64
C ALA A 74 -1.61 9.22 9.84
N PRO A 75 -0.28 9.24 9.71
CA PRO A 75 0.56 9.81 10.74
C PRO A 75 0.25 11.30 10.89
N LEU A 76 0.33 11.76 12.14
CA LEU A 76 0.21 13.17 12.51
C LEU A 76 1.27 14.02 11.80
N LYS A 77 0.96 15.30 11.58
CA LYS A 77 1.96 16.23 11.02
C LYS A 77 3.01 16.56 12.09
N ASP A 78 4.22 16.89 11.63
CA ASP A 78 5.27 17.36 12.53
C ASP A 78 4.77 18.59 13.31
N GLY A 79 4.84 18.53 14.65
CA GLY A 79 4.36 19.56 15.57
C GLY A 79 3.00 19.27 16.23
N ASP A 80 2.16 18.38 15.67
CA ASP A 80 0.88 18.00 16.30
C ASP A 80 1.11 17.20 17.59
N VAL A 81 2.19 16.41 17.64
CA VAL A 81 2.59 15.63 18.82
C VAL A 81 3.07 16.55 19.95
N ASP A 82 3.71 17.67 19.60
CA ASP A 82 4.22 18.66 20.58
C ASP A 82 3.11 19.55 21.13
N GLN A 83 2.03 19.74 20.37
CA GLN A 83 0.81 20.43 20.81
C GLN A 83 -0.16 19.51 21.58
N ALA A 84 0.14 18.21 21.70
CA ALA A 84 -0.70 17.27 22.43
C ALA A 84 -0.74 17.58 23.95
N SER A 85 -1.91 17.43 24.55
CA SER A 85 -2.05 17.54 26.00
C SER A 85 -1.16 16.51 26.72
N ALA A 86 -0.64 16.88 27.90
CA ALA A 86 0.31 16.03 28.64
C ALA A 86 -0.23 14.61 28.93
N GLY A 87 -1.56 14.44 29.03
CA GLY A 87 -2.21 13.15 29.24
C GLY A 87 -2.30 12.25 28.00
N CYS A 88 -2.43 12.81 26.80
CA CYS A 88 -2.58 12.04 25.55
C CYS A 88 -1.27 11.84 24.79
N ARG A 89 -0.19 12.55 25.17
CA ARG A 89 1.07 12.57 24.42
C ARG A 89 1.70 11.19 24.24
N LEU A 90 1.69 10.35 25.28
CA LEU A 90 2.25 8.99 25.20
C LEU A 90 1.49 8.10 24.22
N GLU A 91 0.16 8.17 24.22
CA GLU A 91 -0.69 7.40 23.32
C GLU A 91 -0.54 7.86 21.87
N MET A 92 -0.47 9.18 21.64
CA MET A 92 -0.19 9.75 20.31
C MET A 92 1.18 9.33 19.77
N ILE A 93 2.22 9.34 20.60
CA ILE A 93 3.56 8.88 20.19
C ILE A 93 3.53 7.39 19.84
N ALA A 94 2.87 6.56 20.66
CA ALA A 94 2.74 5.13 20.39
C ALA A 94 2.00 4.86 19.07
N LEU A 95 0.90 5.57 18.82
CA LEU A 95 0.14 5.47 17.57
C LEU A 95 0.98 5.93 16.36
N HIS A 96 1.64 7.07 16.46
CA HIS A 96 2.51 7.59 15.40
C HIS A 96 3.62 6.59 15.04
N ASN A 97 4.29 6.03 16.05
CA ASN A 97 5.33 5.01 15.85
C ASN A 97 4.78 3.74 15.21
N ALA A 98 3.59 3.28 15.63
CA ALA A 98 2.94 2.11 15.03
C ALA A 98 2.60 2.34 13.56
N ILE A 99 2.03 3.51 13.21
CA ILE A 99 1.72 3.90 11.83
C ILE A 99 3.00 3.93 10.99
N THR A 100 4.05 4.58 11.50
CA THR A 100 5.36 4.66 10.81
C THR A 100 5.96 3.28 10.59
N SER A 101 5.87 2.39 11.57
CA SER A 101 6.36 1.01 11.45
C SER A 101 5.59 0.21 10.38
N LEU A 102 4.25 0.29 10.39
CA LEU A 102 3.41 -0.33 9.36
C LEU A 102 3.73 0.18 7.96
N ARG A 103 3.94 1.49 7.82
CA ARG A 103 4.33 2.13 6.55
C ARG A 103 5.67 1.59 6.05
N GLN A 104 6.69 1.57 6.90
CA GLN A 104 7.99 1.02 6.56
C GLN A 104 7.87 -0.45 6.13
N ALA A 105 7.09 -1.27 6.82
CA ALA A 105 6.88 -2.66 6.41
C ALA A 105 6.22 -2.78 5.02
N ALA A 106 5.26 -1.92 4.70
CA ALA A 106 4.60 -1.89 3.40
C ALA A 106 5.54 -1.50 2.25
N GLU A 107 6.47 -0.55 2.48
CA GLU A 107 7.46 -0.12 1.48
C GLU A 107 8.35 -1.28 0.99
N TRP A 108 8.67 -2.23 1.88
CA TRP A 108 9.47 -3.40 1.53
C TRP A 108 8.74 -4.30 0.52
N GLY A 109 7.42 -4.42 0.69
CA GLY A 109 6.54 -5.14 -0.23
C GLY A 109 6.33 -4.42 -1.55
N MET A 110 6.13 -3.10 -1.50
CA MET A 110 5.89 -2.26 -2.69
C MET A 110 7.06 -2.33 -3.69
N GLY A 111 8.30 -2.44 -3.18
CA GLY A 111 9.49 -2.57 -4.02
C GLY A 111 9.62 -3.89 -4.78
N SER A 112 8.79 -4.90 -4.52
CA SER A 112 8.91 -6.25 -5.11
C SER A 112 8.95 -6.24 -6.64
N ALA A 113 7.98 -5.58 -7.29
CA ALA A 113 7.92 -5.50 -8.75
C ALA A 113 9.07 -4.66 -9.35
N SER A 114 9.31 -3.46 -8.82
CA SER A 114 10.38 -2.58 -9.30
C SER A 114 11.76 -3.24 -9.18
N LYS A 115 12.05 -3.90 -8.04
CA LYS A 115 13.31 -4.62 -7.81
C LYS A 115 13.51 -5.79 -8.77
N CYS A 116 12.45 -6.51 -9.15
CA CYS A 116 12.56 -7.59 -10.15
C CYS A 116 12.99 -7.04 -11.51
N TYR A 117 12.35 -5.97 -11.98
CA TYR A 117 12.66 -5.39 -13.28
C TYR A 117 14.01 -4.65 -13.30
N SER A 118 14.38 -3.98 -12.21
CA SER A 118 15.69 -3.32 -12.11
C SER A 118 16.84 -4.32 -12.12
N ARG A 119 16.69 -5.47 -11.44
CA ARG A 119 17.70 -6.55 -11.46
C ARG A 119 17.81 -7.24 -12.81
N LEU A 120 16.68 -7.43 -13.50
CA LEU A 120 16.66 -8.07 -14.81
C LEU A 120 17.09 -7.13 -15.95
N LEU A 121 17.21 -5.82 -15.68
CA LEU A 121 17.48 -4.79 -16.69
C LEU A 121 16.48 -4.83 -17.87
N LEU A 122 15.24 -5.22 -17.57
CA LEU A 122 14.17 -5.33 -18.56
C LEU A 122 13.16 -4.20 -18.38
N PRO A 123 12.66 -3.60 -19.48
CA PRO A 123 11.51 -2.71 -19.39
C PRO A 123 10.22 -3.51 -19.15
N LEU A 124 9.23 -2.84 -18.55
CA LEU A 124 7.86 -3.35 -18.53
C LEU A 124 7.33 -3.46 -19.97
N PRO A 125 6.56 -4.52 -20.30
CA PRO A 125 5.96 -4.63 -21.64
C PRO A 125 5.05 -3.45 -21.96
N TYR A 126 5.10 -2.95 -23.19
CA TYR A 126 4.19 -1.91 -23.67
C TYR A 126 2.73 -2.38 -23.72
N ASN A 127 2.50 -3.63 -24.14
CA ASN A 127 1.16 -4.22 -24.22
C ASN A 127 0.53 -4.32 -22.81
N ALA A 128 -0.60 -3.64 -22.61
CA ALA A 128 -1.26 -3.53 -21.31
C ALA A 128 -1.69 -4.88 -20.72
N ASN A 129 -2.18 -5.81 -21.54
CA ASN A 129 -2.62 -7.14 -21.09
C ASN A 129 -1.42 -7.99 -20.64
N LYS A 130 -0.34 -8.00 -21.42
CA LYS A 130 0.89 -8.70 -21.05
C LYS A 130 1.50 -8.13 -19.78
N ARG A 131 1.49 -6.81 -19.63
CA ARG A 131 1.99 -6.13 -18.43
C ARG A 131 1.14 -6.45 -17.20
N HIS A 132 -0.18 -6.44 -17.33
CA HIS A 132 -1.11 -6.83 -16.27
C HIS A 132 -0.81 -8.23 -15.74
N VAL A 133 -0.73 -9.23 -16.64
CA VAL A 133 -0.45 -10.63 -16.26
C VAL A 133 0.91 -10.77 -15.58
N ARG A 134 1.93 -10.05 -16.05
CA ARG A 134 3.26 -10.09 -15.41
C ARG A 134 3.23 -9.52 -13.99
N LEU A 135 2.59 -8.36 -13.80
CA LEU A 135 2.48 -7.74 -12.48
C LEU A 135 1.68 -8.63 -11.52
N ASP A 136 0.56 -9.18 -11.97
CA ASP A 136 -0.26 -10.10 -11.18
C ASP A 136 0.55 -11.34 -10.74
N ASN A 137 1.31 -11.95 -11.65
CA ASN A 137 2.20 -13.06 -11.32
C ASN A 137 3.27 -12.69 -10.30
N ILE A 138 3.89 -11.51 -10.42
CA ILE A 138 4.91 -11.03 -9.47
C ILE A 138 4.30 -10.89 -8.08
N TYR A 139 3.15 -10.25 -7.95
CA TYR A 139 2.52 -10.03 -6.65
C TYR A 139 1.97 -11.34 -6.03
N ARG A 140 1.48 -12.28 -6.86
CA ARG A 140 1.11 -13.62 -6.39
C ARG A 140 2.32 -14.41 -5.88
N LEU A 141 3.45 -14.37 -6.60
CA LEU A 141 4.70 -15.00 -6.16
C LEU A 141 5.28 -14.34 -4.91
N TYR A 142 5.14 -13.01 -4.79
CA TYR A 142 5.46 -12.28 -3.57
C TYR A 142 4.65 -12.83 -2.38
N ASN A 143 3.33 -12.94 -2.51
CA ASN A 143 2.48 -13.51 -1.47
C ASN A 143 2.82 -14.97 -1.14
N PHE A 144 3.11 -15.78 -2.15
CA PHE A 144 3.56 -17.16 -1.96
C PHE A 144 4.83 -17.21 -1.10
N ARG A 145 5.83 -16.37 -1.42
CA ARG A 145 7.08 -16.27 -0.66
C ARG A 145 6.83 -15.79 0.78
N VAL A 146 6.04 -14.73 0.96
CA VAL A 146 5.73 -14.16 2.28
C VAL A 146 5.06 -15.20 3.18
N ARG A 147 4.12 -15.99 2.65
CA ARG A 147 3.44 -17.04 3.40
C ARG A 147 4.36 -18.24 3.71
N ARG A 148 5.21 -18.65 2.75
CA ARG A 148 6.18 -19.74 2.95
C ARG A 148 7.22 -19.42 4.03
N ILE A 149 7.76 -18.20 4.04
CA ILE A 149 8.74 -17.78 5.07
C ILE A 149 8.13 -17.78 6.47
N ARG A 150 6.82 -17.54 6.59
CA ARG A 150 6.13 -17.60 7.89
C ARG A 150 5.94 -19.01 8.41
N LEU A 151 5.58 -19.95 7.54
CA LEU A 151 5.40 -21.35 7.92
C LEU A 151 6.71 -21.98 8.42
N ASP A 152 7.86 -21.48 7.97
CA ASP A 152 9.18 -21.92 8.40
C ASP A 152 9.67 -21.23 9.69
N ARG A 153 8.86 -20.35 10.28
CA ARG A 153 9.17 -19.61 11.53
C ARG A 153 8.14 -19.81 12.64
N SER A 154 7.13 -20.64 12.42
CA SER A 154 6.08 -21.03 13.36
C SER A 154 6.31 -22.45 13.86
#